data_AF-A0A3C1KNR0-F1
#
_entry.id   AF-A0A3C1KNR0-F1
#
_cell.length_a   1.000
_cell.length_b   1.000
_cell.length_c   1.000
_cell.angle_alpha   90.00
_cell.angle_beta   90.00
_cell.angle_gamma   90.00
#
_symmetry.space_group_name_H-M   'P 1'
#
loop_
_entity.id
_entity.type
_entity.pdbx_description
1 polymer ?
#
loop_
_entity_poly.entity_id
_entity_poly.type
_entity_poly.pdbx_seq_one_letter_code
_entity_poly.pdbx_strand_id
1 'polypeptide(L)'
;MLIAGAQDRIAEARGAMERQQVARQGELVGKAISIVDNLRVSLDHSKGGELAGNLGDLYDYMQRRLVEANATSDPAILAEVHGLLGTVREGWEAIPAEFRHSAT
;
A
#
# COMPACT_ATOMS: atom_id res chain seq x y z
N MET A 1 11.21 -3.23 -3.70
CA MET A 1 10.55 -1.91 -3.54
C MET A 1 9.54 -1.99 -2.41
N LEU A 2 9.31 -0.90 -1.66
CA LEU A 2 8.36 -0.86 -0.54
C LEU A 2 6.93 -1.29 -0.96
N ILE A 3 6.46 -0.88 -2.15
CA ILE A 3 5.13 -1.22 -2.67
C ILE A 3 4.93 -2.75 -2.82
N ALA A 4 5.93 -3.46 -3.36
CA ALA A 4 5.88 -4.92 -3.46
C ALA A 4 5.79 -5.57 -2.08
N GLY A 5 6.58 -5.07 -1.12
CA GLY A 5 6.51 -5.53 0.27
C GLY A 5 5.14 -5.29 0.93
N ALA A 6 4.43 -4.22 0.61
CA ALA A 6 3.05 -4.01 1.09
C ALA A 6 2.09 -5.04 0.50
N GLN A 7 2.17 -5.29 -0.81
CA GLN A 7 1.34 -6.30 -1.48
C GLN A 7 1.57 -7.71 -0.93
N ASP A 8 2.83 -8.11 -0.72
CA ASP A 8 3.17 -9.41 -0.14
C ASP A 8 2.49 -9.59 1.23
N ARG A 9 2.53 -8.54 2.09
CA ARG A 9 1.89 -8.59 3.41
C ARG A 9 0.38 -8.68 3.32
N ILE A 10 -0.23 -8.00 2.36
CA ILE A 10 -1.68 -8.08 2.12
C ILE A 10 -2.06 -9.48 1.63
N ALA A 11 -1.29 -10.07 0.72
CA ALA A 11 -1.51 -11.43 0.25
C ALA A 11 -1.37 -12.47 1.38
N GLU A 12 -0.35 -12.34 2.22
CA GLU A 12 -0.20 -13.17 3.43
C GLU A 12 -1.37 -12.96 4.40
N ALA A 13 -1.82 -11.71 4.61
CA ALA A 13 -2.91 -11.38 5.53
C ALA A 13 -4.23 -12.01 5.10
N ARG A 14 -4.50 -11.99 3.80
CA ARG A 14 -5.67 -12.65 3.21
C ARG A 14 -5.62 -14.17 3.45
N GLY A 15 -4.47 -14.81 3.24
CA GLY A 15 -4.32 -16.22 3.57
C GLY A 15 -4.52 -16.52 5.06
N ALA A 16 -4.08 -15.63 5.95
CA ALA A 16 -4.33 -15.74 7.38
C ALA A 16 -5.82 -15.59 7.73
N MET A 17 -6.55 -14.67 7.08
CA MET A 17 -8.01 -14.50 7.20
C MET A 17 -8.75 -15.78 6.81
N GLU A 18 -8.43 -16.36 5.65
CA GLU A 18 -9.06 -17.59 5.13
C GLU A 18 -8.85 -18.78 6.09
N ARG A 19 -7.72 -18.83 6.80
CA ARG A 19 -7.41 -19.84 7.83
C ARG A 19 -7.85 -19.46 9.24
N GLN A 20 -8.59 -18.36 9.41
CA GLN A 20 -9.06 -17.84 10.71
C GLN A 20 -7.93 -17.56 11.73
N GLN A 21 -6.75 -17.20 11.24
CA GLN A 21 -5.57 -16.90 12.06
C GLN A 21 -5.55 -15.41 12.48
N VAL A 22 -6.48 -15.01 13.36
CA VAL A 22 -6.76 -13.60 13.70
C VAL A 22 -5.52 -12.82 14.17
N ALA A 23 -4.69 -13.40 15.04
CA ALA A 23 -3.47 -12.72 15.52
C ALA A 23 -2.46 -12.46 14.39
N ARG A 24 -2.28 -13.46 13.50
CA ARG A 24 -1.38 -13.35 12.35
C ARG A 24 -1.92 -12.37 11.31
N GLN A 25 -3.23 -12.37 11.07
CA GLN A 25 -3.92 -11.38 10.25
C GLN A 25 -3.61 -9.97 10.76
N GLY A 26 -3.83 -9.68 12.05
CA GLY A 26 -3.58 -8.36 12.62
C GLY A 26 -2.13 -7.92 12.48
N GLU A 27 -1.17 -8.83 12.71
CA GLU A 27 0.26 -8.56 12.53
C GLU A 27 0.59 -8.17 11.08
N LEU A 28 0.06 -8.92 10.11
CA LEU A 28 0.33 -8.70 8.69
C LEU A 28 -0.33 -7.43 8.16
N VAL A 29 -1.58 -7.17 8.55
CA VAL A 29 -2.26 -5.93 8.18
C VAL A 29 -1.57 -4.72 8.81
N GLY A 30 -1.17 -4.80 10.08
CA GLY A 30 -0.38 -3.75 10.74
C GLY A 30 0.92 -3.44 9.99
N LYS A 31 1.65 -4.47 9.55
CA LYS A 31 2.84 -4.31 8.70
C LYS A 31 2.54 -3.64 7.36
N ALA A 32 1.44 -4.00 6.71
CA ALA A 32 1.02 -3.36 5.46
C ALA A 32 0.71 -1.87 5.69
N ILE A 33 -0.02 -1.52 6.75
CA ILE A 33 -0.32 -0.13 7.13
C ILE A 33 0.95 0.67 7.34
N SER A 34 1.93 0.15 8.08
CA SER A 34 3.21 0.84 8.31
C SER A 34 4.00 1.09 7.03
N ILE A 35 3.95 0.17 6.05
CA ILE A 35 4.62 0.36 4.76
C ILE A 35 3.91 1.46 3.96
N VAL A 36 2.57 1.44 3.90
CA VAL A 36 1.78 2.47 3.20
C VAL A 36 1.99 3.84 3.86
N ASP A 37 2.10 3.90 5.19
CA ASP A 37 2.40 5.14 5.90
C ASP A 37 3.76 5.71 5.52
N ASN A 38 4.79 4.86 5.50
CA ASN A 38 6.12 5.27 5.08
C ASN A 38 6.15 5.75 3.63
N LEU A 39 5.39 5.13 2.72
CA LEU A 39 5.26 5.60 1.34
C LEU A 39 4.64 7.00 1.28
N ARG A 40 3.61 7.26 2.09
CA ARG A 40 2.94 8.57 2.18
C ARG A 40 3.84 9.65 2.77
N VAL A 41 4.53 9.36 3.87
CA VAL A 41 5.44 10.32 4.52
C VAL A 41 6.68 10.61 3.66
N SER A 42 7.05 9.71 2.76
CA SER A 42 8.17 9.89 1.84
C SER A 42 7.85 10.76 0.61
N LEU A 43 6.61 11.26 0.48
CA LEU A 43 6.24 12.10 -0.66
C LEU A 43 6.86 13.49 -0.55
N ASP A 44 7.56 13.93 -1.61
CA ASP A 44 8.04 15.30 -1.72
C ASP A 44 6.90 16.22 -2.17
N HIS A 45 6.20 16.81 -1.19
CA HIS A 45 5.14 17.77 -1.46
C HIS A 45 5.63 19.09 -2.04
N SER A 46 6.91 19.43 -1.89
CA SER A 46 7.47 20.67 -2.45
C SER A 46 7.68 20.56 -3.95
N LYS A 47 8.19 19.41 -4.43
CA LYS A 47 8.42 19.17 -5.87
C LYS A 47 7.25 18.48 -6.57
N GLY A 48 6.48 17.67 -5.85
CA GLY A 48 5.43 16.83 -6.43
C GLY A 48 4.08 17.52 -6.62
N GLY A 49 3.86 18.68 -5.99
CA GLY A 49 2.65 19.49 -6.17
C GLY A 49 1.35 18.68 -6.01
N GLU A 50 0.43 18.86 -6.96
CA GLU A 50 -0.87 18.18 -6.98
C GLU A 50 -0.75 16.65 -7.06
N LEU A 51 0.24 16.14 -7.80
CA LEU A 51 0.46 14.69 -7.92
C LEU A 51 0.83 14.05 -6.57
N ALA A 52 1.72 14.70 -5.81
CA ALA A 52 2.06 14.24 -4.46
C ALA A 52 0.85 14.34 -3.51
N GLY A 53 0.00 15.36 -3.66
CA GLY A 53 -1.27 15.47 -2.94
C GLY A 53 -2.20 14.28 -3.21
N ASN A 54 -2.52 14.05 -4.49
CA ASN A 54 -3.41 12.97 -4.92
C ASN A 54 -2.89 11.58 -4.50
N LEU A 55 -1.58 11.36 -4.58
CA LEU A 55 -0.96 10.10 -4.14
C LEU A 55 -1.01 9.95 -2.60
N GLY A 56 -0.83 11.04 -1.87
CA GLY A 56 -0.98 11.08 -0.42
C GLY A 56 -2.40 10.74 0.03
N ASP A 57 -3.41 11.27 -0.65
CA ASP A 57 -4.83 10.99 -0.39
C ASP A 57 -5.17 9.53 -0.71
N LEU A 58 -4.62 8.99 -1.80
CA LEU A 58 -4.79 7.59 -2.15
C LEU A 58 -4.18 6.66 -1.09
N TYR A 59 -3.00 6.97 -0.58
CA TYR A 59 -2.37 6.17 0.48
C TYR A 59 -3.14 6.27 1.82
N ASP A 60 -3.65 7.45 2.19
CA ASP A 60 -4.50 7.61 3.36
C ASP A 60 -5.81 6.80 3.23
N TYR A 61 -6.43 6.80 2.04
CA TYR A 61 -7.56 5.93 1.74
C TYR A 61 -7.22 4.45 1.95
N MET A 62 -6.12 3.97 1.37
CA MET A 62 -5.68 2.59 1.54
C MET A 62 -5.46 2.22 3.01
N GLN A 63 -4.87 3.10 3.82
CA GLN A 63 -4.68 2.86 5.25
C GLN A 63 -6.01 2.65 5.98
N ARG A 64 -7.00 3.52 5.72
CA ARG A 64 -8.35 3.40 6.31
C ARG A 64 -9.01 2.08 5.91
N ARG A 65 -8.90 1.69 4.64
CA ARG A 65 -9.42 0.42 4.12
C ARG A 65 -8.73 -0.79 4.77
N LEU A 66 -7.42 -0.75 4.97
CA LEU A 66 -6.70 -1.82 5.68
C LEU A 66 -7.15 -1.97 7.14
N VAL A 67 -7.38 -0.86 7.85
CA VAL A 67 -7.95 -0.90 9.21
C VAL A 67 -9.33 -1.54 9.20
N GLU A 68 -10.19 -1.14 8.27
CA GLU A 68 -11.54 -1.71 8.12
C GLU A 68 -11.51 -3.20 7.77
N ALA A 69 -10.65 -3.61 6.84
CA ALA A 69 -10.45 -5.01 6.47
C ALA A 69 -10.03 -5.85 7.68
N ASN A 70 -9.16 -5.32 8.53
CA ASN A 70 -8.74 -6.02 9.74
C ASN A 70 -9.86 -6.14 10.77
N ALA A 71 -10.66 -5.10 10.95
CA ALA A 71 -11.76 -5.08 11.91
C ALA A 71 -12.93 -6.00 11.49
N THR A 72 -13.19 -6.07 10.19
CA THR A 72 -14.29 -6.85 9.60
C THR A 72 -13.87 -8.25 9.14
N SER A 73 -12.57 -8.52 9.08
CA SER A 73 -11.99 -9.71 8.46
C SER A 73 -12.47 -9.92 7.01
N ASP A 74 -12.64 -8.83 6.26
CA ASP A 74 -13.13 -8.86 4.88
C ASP A 74 -11.95 -8.93 3.86
N PRO A 75 -11.76 -10.07 3.18
CA PRO A 75 -10.69 -10.24 2.20
C PRO A 75 -10.91 -9.45 0.91
N ALA A 76 -12.14 -9.00 0.61
CA ALA A 76 -12.41 -8.19 -0.57
C ALA A 76 -11.76 -6.80 -0.44
N ILE A 77 -11.77 -6.23 0.77
CA ILE A 77 -11.11 -4.96 1.07
C ILE A 77 -9.60 -5.09 0.90
N LEU A 78 -9.01 -6.20 1.35
CA LEU A 78 -7.59 -6.48 1.13
C LEU A 78 -7.26 -6.59 -0.37
N ALA A 79 -8.11 -7.26 -1.15
CA ALA A 79 -7.90 -7.41 -2.59
C ALA A 79 -7.96 -6.06 -3.32
N GLU A 80 -8.86 -5.17 -2.91
CA GLU A 80 -8.98 -3.80 -3.42
C GLU A 80 -7.67 -3.02 -3.20
N VAL A 81 -7.19 -2.95 -1.94
CA VAL A 81 -5.95 -2.24 -1.60
C VAL A 81 -4.74 -2.84 -2.32
N HIS A 82 -4.68 -4.18 -2.41
CA HIS A 82 -3.64 -4.86 -3.18
C HIS A 82 -3.65 -4.42 -4.65
N GLY A 83 -4.82 -4.31 -5.27
CA GLY A 83 -4.99 -3.83 -6.65
C GLY A 83 -4.51 -2.39 -6.83
N LEU A 84 -4.94 -1.49 -5.94
CA LEU A 84 -4.53 -0.08 -5.99
C LEU A 84 -3.01 0.08 -5.87
N LEU A 85 -2.35 -0.67 -4.96
CA LEU A 85 -0.89 -0.70 -4.85
C LEU A 85 -0.23 -1.22 -6.14
N GLY A 86 -0.90 -2.14 -6.84
CA GLY A 86 -0.48 -2.63 -8.15
C GLY A 86 -0.48 -1.52 -9.20
N THR A 87 -1.59 -0.80 -9.33
CA THR A 87 -1.70 0.35 -10.25
C THR A 87 -0.62 1.41 -9.98
N VAL A 88 -0.36 1.73 -8.71
CA VAL A 88 0.69 2.69 -8.35
C VAL A 88 2.08 2.18 -8.78
N ARG A 89 2.38 0.89 -8.54
CA ARG A 89 3.65 0.30 -8.99
C ARG A 89 3.80 0.35 -10.50
N GLU A 90 2.76 -0.05 -11.23
CA GLU A 90 2.77 -0.03 -12.71
C GLU A 90 3.06 1.39 -13.23
N GLY A 91 2.47 2.41 -12.61
CA GLY A 91 2.77 3.81 -12.90
C GLY A 91 4.25 4.16 -12.73
N TRP A 92 4.90 3.68 -11.65
CA TRP A 92 6.34 3.86 -11.41
C TRP A 92 7.23 3.06 -12.38
N GLU A 93 6.82 1.84 -12.73
CA GLU A 93 7.57 0.96 -13.64
C GLU A 93 7.54 1.49 -15.08
N ALA A 94 6.45 2.14 -15.48
CA ALA A 94 6.27 2.77 -16.78
C ALA A 94 7.17 4.00 -17.01
N ILE A 95 7.77 4.57 -15.94
CA ILE A 95 8.73 5.67 -16.08
C ILE A 95 10.03 5.12 -16.72
N PRO A 96 10.48 5.68 -17.86
CA PRO A 96 11.69 5.23 -18.52
C PRO A 96 12.91 5.30 -17.60
N ALA A 97 13.85 4.37 -17.76
CA ALA A 97 15.02 4.24 -16.88
C ALA A 97 15.89 5.50 -16.82
N GLU A 98 15.92 6.27 -17.91
CA GLU A 98 16.62 7.55 -18.01
C GLU A 98 16.10 8.61 -17.04
N PHE A 99 14.82 8.55 -16.66
CA PHE A 99 14.20 9.48 -15.70
C PHE A 99 14.15 8.94 -14.26
N ARG A 100 14.54 7.69 -14.03
CA ARG A 100 14.58 7.09 -12.67
C ARG A 100 15.76 7.57 -11.82
N HIS A 101 16.77 8.22 -12.41
CA HIS A 101 18.01 8.65 -11.72
C HIS A 101 18.07 10.14 -11.33
N SER A 102 17.03 10.94 -11.58
CA SER A 102 17.11 12.40 -11.39
C SER A 102 16.87 12.88 -9.94
N ALA A 103 16.91 11.99 -8.94
CA ALA A 103 16.58 12.30 -7.55
C ALA A 103 17.69 11.94 -6.55
N THR A 104 18.96 12.13 -6.92
CA THR A 104 20.09 12.21 -5.97
C THR A 104 20.63 13.63 -5.92
#